data_AF-A0A7W0T979-F1
#
_entry.id   AF-A0A7W0T979-F1
#
_cell.length_a   1.000
_cell.length_b   1.000
_cell.length_c   1.000
_cell.angle_alpha   90.00
_cell.angle_beta   90.00
_cell.angle_gamma   90.00
#
_symmetry.space_group_name_H-M   'P 1'
#
loop_
_entity.id
_entity.type
_entity.pdbx_description
1 polymer ?
#
loop_
_entity_poly.entity_id
_entity_poly.type
_entity_poly.pdbx_seq_one_letter_code
_entity_poly.pdbx_strand_id
1 'polypeptide(L)'
;MSPRKIFSTAVLVAALLIGVRGAAYADMSKTVISAFRGQLVVSKQELPEGKNDKDTIAKIKKEKLTQLVGEAQEEVTYWNFHYTAFLSKTGSSKLKLEFYADGKRFVADKTLDGIDPKSSVLSGDISINEDEGLAKGKTYVVKLVAGKNTVVATTSLLMK
;
A
#
# COMPACT_ATOMS: atom_id res chain seq x y z
N MET A 1 52.73 14.16 -16.36
CA MET A 1 51.53 13.79 -17.17
C MET A 1 50.81 12.68 -16.41
N SER A 2 49.62 12.97 -15.91
CA SER A 2 48.83 12.06 -15.06
C SER A 2 47.71 11.44 -15.89
N PRO A 3 47.46 10.11 -15.84
CA PRO A 3 46.26 9.55 -16.41
C PRO A 3 45.14 9.56 -15.37
N ARG A 4 44.14 10.43 -15.58
CA ARG A 4 42.84 10.37 -14.90
C ARG A 4 42.16 9.06 -15.28
N LYS A 5 41.99 8.14 -14.32
CA LYS A 5 41.10 6.98 -14.46
C LYS A 5 39.68 7.44 -14.12
N ILE A 6 38.84 7.50 -15.14
CA ILE A 6 37.40 7.76 -15.02
C ILE A 6 36.77 6.42 -14.64
N PHE A 7 36.32 6.27 -13.40
CA PHE A 7 35.49 5.15 -13.00
C PHE A 7 34.09 5.37 -13.58
N SER A 8 33.72 4.57 -14.58
CA SER A 8 32.35 4.52 -15.09
C SER A 8 31.51 3.71 -14.12
N THR A 9 30.70 4.39 -13.30
CA THR A 9 29.69 3.76 -12.47
C THR A 9 28.50 3.42 -13.36
N ALA A 10 28.33 2.13 -13.66
CA ALA A 10 27.12 1.65 -14.33
C ALA A 10 25.95 1.73 -13.35
N VAL A 11 25.09 2.73 -13.52
CA VAL A 11 23.79 2.79 -12.83
C VAL A 11 22.86 1.79 -13.52
N LEU A 12 22.67 0.63 -12.88
CA LEU A 12 21.62 -0.31 -13.22
C LEU A 12 20.28 0.31 -12.79
N VAL A 13 19.65 1.06 -13.71
CA VAL A 13 18.26 1.47 -13.57
C VAL A 13 17.39 0.22 -13.75
N ALA A 14 17.10 -0.46 -12.65
CA ALA A 14 16.07 -1.47 -12.62
C ALA A 14 14.71 -0.75 -12.72
N ALA A 15 14.22 -0.57 -13.94
CA ALA A 15 12.86 -0.14 -14.18
C ALA A 15 11.90 -1.25 -13.69
N LEU A 16 11.48 -1.17 -12.43
CA LEU A 16 10.34 -1.95 -11.96
C LEU A 16 9.09 -1.42 -12.66
N LEU A 17 8.64 -2.15 -13.67
CA LEU A 17 7.29 -2.07 -14.19
C LEU A 17 6.32 -2.50 -13.07
N ILE A 18 5.95 -1.57 -12.18
CA ILE A 18 4.88 -1.78 -11.20
C ILE A 18 3.55 -1.62 -11.95
N GLY A 19 3.22 -2.63 -12.76
CA GLY A 19 1.84 -2.82 -13.17
C GLY A 19 1.06 -3.18 -11.92
N VAL A 20 0.13 -2.31 -11.51
CA VAL A 20 -0.83 -2.60 -10.42
C VAL A 20 -1.70 -3.78 -10.87
N ARG A 21 -1.18 -5.00 -10.70
CA ARG A 21 -1.95 -6.24 -10.84
C ARG A 21 -2.53 -6.51 -9.47
N GLY A 22 -3.76 -6.05 -9.26
CA GLY A 22 -4.48 -6.47 -8.07
C GLY A 22 -4.73 -7.96 -8.14
N ALA A 23 -4.10 -8.74 -7.27
CA ALA A 23 -4.47 -10.12 -7.07
C ALA A 23 -5.85 -10.11 -6.37
N ALA A 24 -6.88 -10.55 -7.08
CA ALA A 24 -8.16 -10.81 -6.44
C ALA A 24 -7.98 -12.04 -5.54
N TYR A 25 -8.15 -11.88 -4.23
CA TYR A 25 -8.25 -13.01 -3.31
C TYR A 25 -9.60 -13.72 -3.51
N ALA A 26 -9.68 -14.58 -4.52
CA ALA A 26 -10.88 -15.39 -4.77
C ALA A 26 -11.13 -16.41 -3.66
N ASP A 27 -10.08 -16.83 -2.94
CA ASP A 27 -10.12 -17.94 -2.00
C ASP A 27 -10.27 -17.53 -0.52
N MET A 28 -10.32 -16.23 -0.22
CA MET A 28 -10.41 -15.78 1.17
C MET A 28 -11.82 -15.98 1.73
N SER A 29 -11.91 -16.62 2.90
CA SER A 29 -13.20 -16.93 3.52
C SER A 29 -13.98 -15.67 3.92
N LYS A 30 -15.31 -15.76 3.88
CA LYS A 30 -16.21 -14.67 4.31
C LYS A 30 -15.96 -14.25 5.76
N THR A 31 -15.58 -15.18 6.63
CA THR A 31 -15.24 -14.91 8.04
C THR A 31 -14.01 -14.02 8.15
N VAL A 32 -12.94 -14.36 7.43
CA VAL A 32 -11.70 -13.56 7.41
C VAL A 32 -11.98 -12.18 6.82
N ILE A 33 -12.70 -12.12 5.69
CA ILE A 33 -13.10 -10.84 5.07
C ILE A 33 -13.90 -9.98 6.05
N SER A 34 -14.85 -10.58 6.78
CA SER A 34 -15.64 -9.86 7.78
C SER A 34 -14.80 -9.33 8.94
N ALA A 35 -13.75 -10.05 9.36
CA ALA A 35 -12.89 -9.64 10.47
C ALA A 35 -12.06 -8.38 10.17
N PHE A 36 -11.78 -8.11 8.89
CA PHE A 36 -11.00 -6.96 8.44
C PHE A 36 -11.81 -5.94 7.64
N ARG A 37 -13.12 -6.13 7.47
CA ARG A 37 -13.98 -5.26 6.66
C ARG A 37 -13.79 -3.77 7.02
N GLY A 38 -13.53 -2.94 6.01
CA GLY A 38 -13.24 -1.52 6.15
C GLY A 38 -11.78 -1.20 6.54
N GLN A 39 -10.91 -2.20 6.63
CA GLN A 39 -9.50 -2.00 6.94
C GLN A 39 -8.63 -2.16 5.69
N LEU A 40 -7.58 -1.35 5.64
CA LEU A 40 -6.45 -1.54 4.76
C LEU A 40 -5.33 -2.18 5.56
N VAL A 41 -4.98 -3.42 5.25
CA VAL A 41 -3.85 -4.11 5.87
C VAL A 41 -2.62 -3.85 5.03
N VAL A 42 -1.57 -3.34 5.65
CA VAL A 42 -0.27 -3.15 5.01
C VAL A 42 0.67 -4.24 5.50
N SER A 43 1.39 -4.85 4.59
CA SER A 43 2.30 -5.97 4.85
C SER A 43 3.50 -5.88 3.91
N LYS A 44 4.52 -6.73 4.14
CA LYS A 44 5.69 -6.80 3.25
C LYS A 44 5.41 -7.56 1.95
N GLN A 45 4.40 -8.42 1.97
CA GLN A 45 4.03 -9.35 0.91
C GLN A 45 2.54 -9.69 1.05
N GLU A 46 2.05 -10.61 0.22
CA GLU A 46 0.70 -11.15 0.31
C GLU A 46 0.35 -11.66 1.72
N LEU A 47 -0.93 -11.59 2.06
CA LEU A 47 -1.42 -11.97 3.37
C LEU A 47 -1.26 -13.49 3.57
N PRO A 48 -0.76 -13.92 4.74
CA PRO A 48 -0.55 -15.34 5.01
C PRO A 48 -1.88 -16.07 5.23
N GLU A 49 -1.94 -17.31 4.75
CA GLU A 49 -3.04 -18.22 5.06
C GLU A 49 -2.78 -19.05 6.32
N GLY A 50 -3.86 -19.32 7.04
CA GLY A 50 -3.89 -20.17 8.22
C GLY A 50 -4.48 -21.54 7.95
N LYS A 51 -4.32 -22.44 8.92
CA LYS A 51 -4.98 -23.76 8.88
C LYS A 51 -6.52 -23.66 8.99
N ASN A 52 -7.02 -22.54 9.48
CA ASN A 52 -8.44 -22.19 9.61
C ASN A 52 -8.59 -20.65 9.70
N ASP A 53 -9.83 -20.15 9.71
CA ASP A 53 -10.13 -18.72 9.77
C ASP A 53 -9.48 -18.03 10.98
N LYS A 54 -9.52 -18.65 12.17
CA LYS A 54 -8.95 -18.09 13.40
C LYS A 54 -7.44 -17.92 13.29
N ASP A 55 -6.75 -18.95 12.80
CA ASP A 55 -5.30 -18.92 12.55
C ASP A 55 -4.94 -17.87 11.49
N THR A 56 -5.73 -17.79 10.41
CA THR A 56 -5.55 -16.80 9.33
C THR A 56 -5.65 -15.38 9.87
N ILE A 57 -6.71 -15.07 10.62
CA ILE A 57 -6.90 -13.76 11.24
C ILE A 57 -5.75 -13.41 12.19
N ALA A 58 -5.29 -14.38 12.99
CA ALA A 58 -4.16 -14.16 13.89
C ALA A 58 -2.86 -13.85 13.13
N LYS A 59 -2.57 -14.59 12.05
CA LYS A 59 -1.39 -14.37 11.20
C LYS A 59 -1.45 -13.02 10.49
N ILE A 60 -2.59 -12.65 9.89
CA ILE A 60 -2.78 -11.34 9.25
C ILE A 60 -2.54 -10.22 10.26
N LYS A 61 -3.08 -10.32 11.48
CA LYS A 61 -2.86 -9.32 12.54
C LYS A 61 -1.39 -9.21 12.93
N LYS A 62 -0.64 -10.31 12.89
CA LYS A 62 0.79 -10.34 13.20
C LYS A 62 1.65 -9.69 12.10
N GLU A 63 1.30 -9.94 10.83
CA GLU A 63 2.03 -9.38 9.68
C GLU A 63 1.65 -7.93 9.37
N LYS A 64 0.53 -7.44 9.91
CA LYS A 64 0.08 -6.05 9.73
C LYS A 64 1.14 -5.08 10.23
N LEU A 65 1.67 -4.30 9.31
CA LEU A 65 2.57 -3.20 9.58
C LEU A 65 1.78 -1.96 10.03
N THR A 66 2.33 -1.26 11.02
CA THR A 66 1.89 0.06 11.46
C THR A 66 2.92 1.15 11.15
N GLN A 67 4.06 0.74 10.60
CA GLN A 67 5.18 1.59 10.24
C GLN A 67 5.82 1.07 8.95
N LEU A 68 6.27 2.00 8.11
CA LEU A 68 6.98 1.69 6.86
C LEU A 68 8.37 2.27 6.94
N VAL A 69 9.39 1.45 6.73
CA VAL A 69 10.78 1.91 6.67
C VAL A 69 11.03 2.44 5.27
N GLY A 70 11.43 3.70 5.18
CA GLY A 70 11.77 4.32 3.92
C GLY A 70 13.14 3.86 3.41
N GLU A 71 13.26 3.76 2.10
CA GLU A 71 14.49 3.45 1.39
C GLU A 71 14.96 4.73 0.70
N ALA A 72 16.18 5.17 1.02
CA ALA A 72 16.77 6.31 0.36
C ALA A 72 17.17 5.92 -1.07
N GLN A 73 16.68 6.68 -2.05
CA GLN A 73 17.12 6.61 -3.44
C GLN A 73 17.58 8.01 -3.84
N GLU A 74 18.89 8.16 -4.05
CA GLU A 74 19.54 9.47 -4.22
C GLU A 74 19.28 10.39 -3.03
N GLU A 75 18.51 11.47 -3.22
CA GLU A 75 18.18 12.47 -2.18
C GLU A 75 16.72 12.35 -1.68
N VAL A 76 15.96 11.34 -2.13
CA VAL A 76 14.53 11.19 -1.84
C VAL A 76 14.28 9.86 -1.14
N THR A 77 13.51 9.89 -0.05
CA THR A 77 13.05 8.66 0.62
C THR A 77 11.79 8.11 -0.04
N TYR A 78 11.81 6.82 -0.39
CA TYR A 78 10.66 6.08 -0.92
C TYR A 78 10.11 5.12 0.13
N TRP A 79 8.79 5.05 0.24
CA TRP A 79 8.09 4.03 1.01
C TRP A 79 7.36 3.09 0.05
N ASN A 80 7.88 1.86 -0.03
CA ASN A 80 7.32 0.77 -0.80
C ASN A 80 6.55 -0.17 0.13
N PHE A 81 5.33 -0.52 -0.22
CA PHE A 81 4.55 -1.46 0.58
C PHE A 81 3.50 -2.22 -0.21
N HIS A 82 3.25 -3.45 0.22
CA HIS A 82 2.11 -4.23 -0.22
C HIS A 82 0.90 -3.87 0.64
N TYR A 83 -0.27 -3.74 0.02
CA TYR A 83 -1.53 -3.60 0.73
C TYR A 83 -2.52 -4.69 0.36
N THR A 84 -3.40 -5.00 1.30
CA THR A 84 -4.65 -5.71 1.05
C THR A 84 -5.80 -4.94 1.71
N ALA A 85 -6.70 -4.41 0.89
CA ALA A 85 -7.86 -3.65 1.31
C ALA A 85 -9.11 -4.53 1.34
N PHE A 86 -9.74 -4.58 2.51
CA PHE A 86 -11.01 -5.24 2.74
C PHE A 86 -12.12 -4.21 2.65
N LEU A 87 -12.83 -4.17 1.53
CA LEU A 87 -13.75 -3.07 1.24
C LEU A 87 -15.01 -3.15 2.11
N SER A 88 -15.36 -2.04 2.77
CA SER A 88 -16.64 -1.90 3.45
C SER A 88 -17.81 -1.82 2.45
N LYS A 89 -17.55 -1.35 1.22
CA LYS A 89 -18.50 -1.22 0.12
C LYS A 89 -17.81 -1.48 -1.22
N THR A 90 -18.48 -2.21 -2.10
CA THR A 90 -18.02 -2.52 -3.46
C THR A 90 -18.80 -1.68 -4.50
N GLY A 91 -18.47 -1.83 -5.79
CA GLY A 91 -19.19 -1.20 -6.90
C GLY A 91 -18.43 -0.09 -7.64
N SER A 92 -17.20 0.22 -7.24
CA SER A 92 -16.36 1.22 -7.92
C SER A 92 -15.30 0.54 -8.78
N SER A 93 -15.15 0.98 -10.03
CA SER A 93 -14.06 0.54 -10.92
C SER A 93 -12.80 1.42 -10.82
N LYS A 94 -12.90 2.52 -10.07
CA LYS A 94 -11.80 3.45 -9.80
C LYS A 94 -11.74 3.75 -8.31
N LEU A 95 -10.56 3.68 -7.74
CA LEU A 95 -10.31 4.01 -6.33
C LEU A 95 -9.11 4.95 -6.24
N LYS A 96 -9.00 5.67 -5.13
CA LYS A 96 -7.84 6.48 -4.79
C LYS A 96 -7.33 6.10 -3.41
N LEU A 97 -6.02 5.92 -3.30
CA LEU A 97 -5.35 5.77 -2.02
C LEU A 97 -4.85 7.14 -1.58
N GLU A 98 -5.56 7.78 -0.65
CA GLU A 98 -5.31 9.14 -0.20
C GLU A 98 -4.57 9.16 1.14
N PHE A 99 -3.58 10.02 1.25
CA PHE A 99 -2.73 10.17 2.43
C PHE A 99 -3.07 11.47 3.16
N TYR A 100 -3.41 11.35 4.44
CA TYR A 100 -3.80 12.47 5.29
C TYR A 100 -2.85 12.66 6.46
N ALA A 101 -2.19 13.81 6.53
CA ALA A 101 -1.44 14.25 7.70
C ALA A 101 -2.41 14.68 8.82
N ASP A 102 -2.08 14.32 10.07
CA ASP A 102 -2.88 14.61 11.26
C ASP A 102 -4.35 14.13 11.15
N GLY A 103 -4.60 13.17 10.25
CA GLY A 103 -5.92 12.62 9.92
C GLY A 103 -6.86 13.56 9.15
N LYS A 104 -6.45 14.81 8.89
CA LYS A 104 -7.33 15.87 8.36
C LYS A 104 -6.82 16.52 7.08
N ARG A 105 -5.51 16.75 6.97
CA ARG A 105 -4.93 17.49 5.84
C ARG A 105 -4.53 16.51 4.74
N PHE A 106 -5.16 16.63 3.58
CA PHE A 106 -4.76 15.89 2.38
C PHE A 106 -3.32 16.24 2.01
N VAL A 107 -2.54 15.22 1.64
CA VAL A 107 -1.12 15.37 1.26
C VAL A 107 -0.87 14.83 -0.13
N ALA A 108 -1.26 13.59 -0.39
CA ALA A 108 -0.99 12.91 -1.64
C ALA A 108 -2.10 11.89 -1.96
N ASP A 109 -2.20 11.47 -3.22
CA ASP A 109 -2.98 10.31 -3.61
C ASP A 109 -2.30 9.44 -4.66
N LYS A 110 -2.67 8.16 -4.69
CA LYS A 110 -2.39 7.24 -5.80
C LYS A 110 -3.71 6.77 -6.39
N THR A 111 -3.88 6.94 -7.70
CA THR A 111 -5.05 6.41 -8.40
C THR A 111 -4.87 4.92 -8.66
N LEU A 112 -5.94 4.15 -8.41
CA LEU A 112 -6.02 2.72 -8.66
C LEU A 112 -7.09 2.49 -9.72
N ASP A 113 -6.63 2.04 -10.90
CA ASP A 113 -7.48 1.71 -12.04
C ASP A 113 -7.59 0.19 -12.22
N GLY A 114 -8.50 -0.25 -13.10
CA GLY A 114 -8.67 -1.67 -13.42
C GLY A 114 -9.29 -2.51 -12.29
N ILE A 115 -9.94 -1.86 -11.33
CA ILE A 115 -10.57 -2.52 -10.19
C ILE A 115 -11.84 -3.24 -10.67
N ASP A 116 -11.96 -4.53 -10.33
CA ASP A 116 -13.24 -5.23 -10.49
C ASP A 116 -14.23 -4.68 -9.44
N PRO A 117 -15.33 -4.02 -9.88
CA PRO A 117 -16.31 -3.46 -8.96
C PRO A 117 -17.03 -4.51 -8.09
N LYS A 118 -16.91 -5.80 -8.39
CA LYS A 118 -17.49 -6.89 -7.59
C LYS A 118 -16.56 -7.37 -6.48
N SER A 119 -15.27 -7.08 -6.56
CA SER A 119 -14.28 -7.53 -5.58
C SER A 119 -14.47 -6.84 -4.23
N SER A 120 -14.57 -7.63 -3.16
CA SER A 120 -14.62 -7.15 -1.78
C SER A 120 -13.25 -7.08 -1.12
N VAL A 121 -12.23 -7.69 -1.75
CA VAL A 121 -10.83 -7.67 -1.33
C VAL A 121 -9.99 -7.30 -2.53
N LEU A 122 -9.08 -6.35 -2.34
CA LEU A 122 -8.14 -5.89 -3.35
C LEU A 122 -6.75 -5.90 -2.74
N SER A 123 -5.73 -6.22 -3.51
CA SER A 123 -4.34 -6.05 -3.09
C SER A 123 -3.52 -5.36 -4.16
N GLY A 124 -2.30 -4.99 -3.81
CA GLY A 124 -1.34 -4.43 -4.76
C GLY A 124 -0.19 -3.78 -4.04
N ASP A 125 0.73 -3.26 -4.84
CA ASP A 125 1.93 -2.60 -4.34
C ASP A 125 1.83 -1.09 -4.61
N ILE A 126 2.32 -0.32 -3.65
CA ILE A 126 2.37 1.14 -3.71
C ILE A 126 3.81 1.57 -3.48
N SER A 127 4.25 2.50 -4.31
CA SER A 127 5.48 3.27 -4.09
C SER A 127 5.10 4.74 -4.00
N ILE A 128 5.49 5.39 -2.92
CA ILE A 128 5.24 6.82 -2.65
C ILE A 128 6.46 7.43 -1.98
N ASN A 129 6.76 8.69 -2.24
CA ASN A 129 8.02 9.30 -1.81
C ASN A 129 7.84 10.69 -1.17
N GLU A 130 8.96 11.30 -0.76
CA GLU A 130 8.96 12.63 -0.11
C GLU A 130 8.52 13.77 -1.05
N ASP A 131 8.81 13.69 -2.35
CA ASP A 131 8.41 14.71 -3.32
C ASP A 131 6.88 14.79 -3.48
N GLU A 132 6.17 13.72 -3.18
CA GLU A 132 4.71 13.70 -3.14
C GLU A 132 4.13 14.34 -1.86
N GLY A 133 4.99 14.86 -0.96
CA GLY A 133 4.61 15.60 0.23
C GLY A 133 4.62 14.77 1.53
N LEU A 134 5.06 13.51 1.46
CA LEU A 134 5.27 12.69 2.64
C LEU A 134 6.58 13.07 3.33
N ALA A 135 6.68 12.81 4.63
CA ALA A 135 7.86 13.14 5.40
C ALA A 135 8.18 12.04 6.40
N LYS A 136 9.48 11.75 6.53
CA LYS A 136 10.00 10.83 7.53
C LYS A 136 9.63 11.26 8.95
N GLY A 137 9.32 10.27 9.80
CA GLY A 137 8.89 10.45 11.18
C GLY A 137 7.44 10.92 11.36
N LYS A 138 6.64 10.99 10.28
CA LYS A 138 5.23 11.42 10.35
C LYS A 138 4.27 10.26 10.20
N THR A 139 3.16 10.35 10.93
CA THR A 139 2.04 9.40 10.81
C THR A 139 1.00 9.95 9.83
N TYR A 140 0.57 9.10 8.90
CA TYR A 140 -0.48 9.39 7.94
C TYR A 140 -1.66 8.46 8.14
N VAL A 141 -2.87 9.01 8.05
CA VAL A 141 -4.09 8.21 7.86
C VAL A 141 -4.24 7.97 6.37
N VAL A 142 -4.17 6.71 5.96
CA VAL A 142 -4.30 6.30 4.57
C VAL A 142 -5.73 5.82 4.35
N LYS A 143 -6.44 6.46 3.43
CA LYS A 143 -7.84 6.15 3.11
C LYS A 143 -7.91 5.62 1.69
N LEU A 144 -8.56 4.48 1.51
CA LEU A 144 -8.98 4.03 0.20
C LEU A 144 -10.36 4.60 -0.08
N VAL A 145 -10.47 5.41 -1.12
CA VAL A 145 -11.63 6.22 -1.44
C VAL A 145 -12.23 5.78 -2.77
N ALA A 146 -13.52 5.47 -2.74
CA ALA A 146 -14.36 5.28 -3.91
C ALA A 146 -15.05 6.60 -4.31
N GLY A 147 -15.69 6.61 -5.49
CA GLY A 147 -16.40 7.79 -6.01
C GLY A 147 -17.28 8.52 -4.98
N LYS A 148 -17.54 9.81 -5.24
CA LYS A 148 -18.20 10.73 -4.28
C LYS A 148 -17.51 10.79 -2.91
N ASN A 149 -16.19 10.58 -2.87
CA ASN A 149 -15.38 10.66 -1.66
C ASN A 149 -15.76 9.65 -0.55
N THR A 150 -16.24 8.47 -0.94
CA THR A 150 -16.65 7.43 0.03
C THR A 150 -15.44 6.65 0.49
N VAL A 151 -15.09 6.72 1.77
CA VAL A 151 -14.01 5.90 2.35
C VAL A 151 -14.47 4.45 2.46
N VAL A 152 -13.77 3.53 1.79
CA VAL A 152 -14.11 2.10 1.75
C VAL A 152 -13.12 1.22 2.51
N ALA A 153 -11.90 1.71 2.78
CA ALA A 153 -10.96 1.10 3.71
C ALA A 153 -10.02 2.15 4.30
N THR A 154 -9.44 1.90 5.48
CA THR A 154 -8.52 2.84 6.13
C THR A 154 -7.44 2.16 6.96
N THR A 155 -6.31 2.84 7.14
CA THR A 155 -5.24 2.47 8.07
C THR A 155 -4.46 3.71 8.54
N SER A 156 -3.60 3.54 9.54
CA SER A 156 -2.64 4.56 9.97
C SER A 156 -1.23 4.00 9.86
N LEU A 157 -0.33 4.75 9.24
CA LEU A 157 1.06 4.34 8.99
C LEU A 157 2.03 5.42 9.44
N LEU A 158 3.02 5.03 10.23
CA LEU A 158 4.19 5.85 10.52
C LEU A 158 5.23 5.67 9.42
N MET A 159 5.58 6.75 8.73
CA MET A 159 6.67 6.77 7.75
C MET A 159 7.98 6.90 8.52
N LYS A 160 8.83 5.88 8.48
CA LYS A 160 10.12 5.81 9.20
C LYS A 160 11.31 5.99 8.30
#